data_AF-A0A972BRW5-F1
#
_entry.id   AF-A0A972BRW5-F1
#
_cell.length_a   1.000
_cell.length_b   1.000
_cell.length_c   1.000
_cell.angle_alpha   90.00
_cell.angle_beta   90.00
_cell.angle_gamma   90.00
#
_symmetry.space_group_name_H-M   'P 1'
#
loop_
_entity.id
_entity.type
_entity.pdbx_description
1 polymer ?
#
loop_
_entity_poly.entity_id
_entity_poly.type
_entity_poly.pdbx_seq_one_letter_code
_entity_poly.pdbx_strand_id
1 'polypeptide(L)'
;MEREENGETTRYIYDQLNRLSKVQYPNATEEFEYDMAGNRIKRTFNNVITKYDYDRRNRLTEKVEGGVQTSYRYDPQGNLIAEEGRHGTTRYTYDCFNRTASIQSAMGGYVQNRYDPEGLRYELWENGKLSRFIFSGREVVAEVDANNSLKAAIVRGHEILAQKDVRDNSYYYLNNAHCNVVGLADVTGNMVNSYKYDVFGNIVEAKEQIPNRFRYAGEQYDPITGQYYLRARFYNPVVGRFTQEDTYRGDGLNLYAYVSNNPINYVDPSGYCGEKKENPFGKYSTAIDDNVTVIDKQVLPEWIKDTFTDGEYSTVVTNEDITLYRVYGSRAEATGSFVTTQPAVNRIQTKIDSALLSEWGGTREFEAEIVVPKGTVLNIGKVAPQTIKSTSTVLKGGADQVLLPQNWPKDWIRSTRKVLN
;
A
#
# COMPACT_ATOMS: atom_id res chain seq x y z
N MET A 1 7.52 -12.06 -9.07
CA MET A 1 7.85 -10.63 -8.95
C MET A 1 9.30 -10.51 -8.49
N GLU A 2 10.06 -9.55 -9.00
CA GLU A 2 11.41 -9.25 -8.53
C GLU A 2 11.43 -7.80 -8.01
N ARG A 3 12.23 -7.55 -6.99
CA ARG A 3 12.56 -6.19 -6.55
C ARG A 3 14.06 -6.06 -6.38
N GLU A 4 14.59 -4.94 -6.85
CA GLU A 4 15.97 -4.56 -6.62
C GLU A 4 16.00 -3.50 -5.51
N GLU A 5 16.68 -3.78 -4.41
CA GLU A 5 16.92 -2.82 -3.34
C GLU A 5 18.43 -2.81 -3.03
N ASN A 6 19.07 -1.64 -3.08
CA ASN A 6 20.51 -1.46 -2.81
C ASN A 6 21.46 -2.32 -3.68
N GLY A 7 21.07 -2.64 -4.93
CA GLY A 7 21.84 -3.48 -5.84
C GLY A 7 21.71 -4.99 -5.58
N GLU A 8 20.82 -5.39 -4.67
CA GLU A 8 20.46 -6.77 -4.42
C GLU A 8 19.09 -7.09 -5.00
N THR A 9 18.99 -8.16 -5.78
CA THR A 9 17.72 -8.64 -6.34
C THR A 9 17.08 -9.67 -5.41
N THR A 10 15.85 -9.41 -4.96
CA THR A 10 15.02 -10.37 -4.24
C THR A 10 13.85 -10.81 -5.12
N ARG A 11 13.66 -12.13 -5.26
CA ARG A 11 12.54 -12.70 -6.04
C ARG A 11 11.45 -13.24 -5.10
N TYR A 12 10.23 -12.83 -5.36
CA TYR A 12 9.02 -13.27 -4.66
C TYR A 12 8.17 -14.17 -5.55
N ILE A 13 7.84 -15.34 -5.02
CA ILE A 13 7.04 -16.38 -5.68
C ILE A 13 5.77 -16.58 -4.85
N TYR A 14 4.65 -16.71 -5.56
CA TYR A 14 3.33 -16.83 -4.98
C TYR A 14 2.70 -18.17 -5.39
N ASP A 15 1.81 -18.68 -4.54
CA ASP A 15 1.01 -19.85 -4.87
C ASP A 15 -0.21 -19.48 -5.75
N GLN A 16 -1.02 -20.50 -6.10
CA GLN A 16 -2.21 -20.32 -6.94
C GLN A 16 -3.30 -19.44 -6.32
N LEU A 17 -3.25 -19.21 -5.01
CA LEU A 17 -4.15 -18.31 -4.28
C LEU A 17 -3.52 -16.93 -4.05
N ASN A 18 -2.43 -16.61 -4.75
CA ASN A 18 -1.68 -15.36 -4.65
C ASN A 18 -1.11 -15.09 -3.25
N ARG A 19 -0.79 -16.14 -2.48
CA ARG A 19 -0.13 -16.04 -1.18
C ARG A 19 1.38 -16.20 -1.35
N LEU A 20 2.17 -15.45 -0.58
CA LEU A 20 3.63 -15.51 -0.67
C LEU A 20 4.13 -16.90 -0.26
N SER A 21 4.63 -17.69 -1.22
CA SER A 21 5.08 -19.06 -0.97
C SER A 21 6.59 -19.17 -0.80
N LYS A 22 7.36 -18.30 -1.46
CA LYS A 22 8.82 -18.34 -1.41
C LYS A 22 9.44 -16.98 -1.69
N VAL A 23 10.51 -16.70 -0.96
CA VAL A 23 11.38 -15.53 -1.13
C VAL A 23 12.79 -16.03 -1.40
N GLN A 24 13.38 -15.57 -2.50
CA GLN A 24 14.77 -15.84 -2.83
C GLN A 24 15.55 -14.55 -2.65
N TYR A 25 16.26 -14.48 -1.52
CA TYR A 25 17.25 -13.45 -1.25
C TYR A 25 18.56 -13.79 -1.99
N PRO A 26 19.51 -12.84 -2.13
CA PRO A 26 20.78 -13.11 -2.79
C PRO A 26 21.57 -14.28 -2.18
N ASN A 27 21.49 -14.47 -0.87
CA ASN A 27 22.27 -15.45 -0.11
C ASN A 27 21.43 -16.45 0.71
N ALA A 28 20.09 -16.37 0.61
CA ALA A 28 19.20 -17.17 1.44
C ALA A 28 17.87 -17.45 0.72
N THR A 29 17.15 -18.46 1.20
CA THR A 29 15.80 -18.77 0.72
C THR A 29 14.89 -18.97 1.91
N GLU A 30 13.70 -18.38 1.80
CA GLU A 30 12.63 -18.49 2.77
C GLU A 30 11.39 -19.07 2.09
N GLU A 31 10.80 -20.08 2.71
CA GLU A 31 9.64 -20.79 2.15
C GLU A 31 8.50 -20.85 3.17
N PHE A 32 7.28 -20.74 2.67
CA PHE A 32 6.05 -20.73 3.44
C PHE A 32 5.05 -21.74 2.89
N GLU A 33 4.43 -22.48 3.79
CA GLU A 33 3.34 -23.41 3.47
C GLU A 33 2.09 -23.01 4.25
N TYR A 34 0.93 -23.14 3.62
CA TYR A 34 -0.36 -22.73 4.17
C TYR A 34 -1.38 -23.86 4.07
N ASP A 35 -2.31 -23.91 5.01
CA ASP A 35 -3.49 -24.76 4.90
C ASP A 35 -4.53 -24.18 3.91
N MET A 36 -5.65 -24.90 3.76
CA MET A 36 -6.76 -24.47 2.89
C MET A 36 -7.50 -23.22 3.41
N ALA A 37 -7.41 -22.94 4.72
CA ALA A 37 -7.97 -21.74 5.33
C ALA A 37 -7.00 -20.55 5.27
N GLY A 38 -5.80 -20.70 4.71
CA GLY A 38 -4.81 -19.63 4.62
C GLY A 38 -4.01 -19.40 5.90
N ASN A 39 -4.05 -20.32 6.87
CA ASN A 39 -3.12 -20.27 8.00
C ASN A 39 -1.73 -20.75 7.57
N ARG A 40 -0.68 -20.02 7.95
CA ARG A 40 0.71 -20.43 7.68
C ARG A 40 1.06 -21.61 8.60
N ILE A 41 1.18 -22.83 8.07
CA ILE A 41 1.46 -24.05 8.84
C ILE A 41 2.96 -24.33 8.98
N LYS A 42 3.77 -23.81 8.07
CA LYS A 42 5.23 -24.00 8.09
C LYS A 42 5.95 -22.81 7.49
N ARG A 43 7.10 -22.49 8.08
CA ARG A 43 8.11 -21.57 7.54
C ARG A 43 9.47 -22.27 7.59
N THR A 44 10.25 -22.18 6.52
CA THR A 44 11.64 -22.66 6.49
C THR A 44 12.54 -21.51 6.11
N PHE A 45 13.50 -21.15 6.97
CA PHE A 45 14.48 -20.11 6.70
C PHE A 45 15.82 -20.44 7.35
N ASN A 46 16.92 -20.35 6.61
CA ASN A 46 18.28 -20.64 7.12
C ASN A 46 18.39 -21.98 7.87
N ASN A 47 17.80 -23.05 7.31
CA ASN A 47 17.72 -24.40 7.90
C ASN A 47 16.93 -24.49 9.23
N VAL A 48 16.26 -23.41 9.66
CA VAL A 48 15.33 -23.43 10.78
C VAL A 48 13.93 -23.66 10.24
N ILE A 49 13.26 -24.70 10.74
CA ILE A 49 11.86 -24.98 10.48
C ILE A 49 11.04 -24.43 11.65
N THR A 50 10.05 -23.62 11.33
CA THR A 50 9.03 -23.14 12.24
C THR A 50 7.68 -23.75 11.85
N LYS A 51 7.04 -24.46 12.77
CA LYS A 51 5.70 -25.05 12.59
C LYS A 51 4.67 -24.27 13.40
N TYR A 52 3.44 -24.26 12.90
CA TYR A 52 2.32 -23.54 13.50
C TYR A 52 1.09 -24.44 13.52
N ASP A 53 0.47 -24.58 14.68
CA ASP A 53 -0.78 -25.32 14.86
C ASP A 53 -1.92 -24.37 15.16
N TYR A 54 -3.11 -24.71 14.64
CA TYR A 54 -4.29 -23.88 14.72
C TYR A 54 -5.49 -24.69 15.22
N ASP A 55 -6.41 -24.01 15.89
CA ASP A 55 -7.71 -24.60 16.15
C ASP A 55 -8.69 -24.43 14.98
N ARG A 56 -9.86 -25.04 15.12
CA ARG A 56 -10.98 -24.99 14.17
C ARG A 56 -11.56 -23.59 13.91
N ARG A 57 -11.15 -22.55 14.66
CA ARG A 57 -11.49 -21.14 14.43
C ARG A 57 -10.31 -20.37 13.81
N ASN A 58 -9.30 -21.07 13.28
CA ASN A 58 -8.08 -20.48 12.70
C ASN A 58 -7.23 -19.73 13.73
N ARG A 59 -7.41 -19.97 15.04
CA ARG A 59 -6.61 -19.32 16.10
C ARG A 59 -5.31 -20.10 16.26
N LEU A 60 -4.18 -19.40 16.26
CA LEU A 60 -2.86 -20.02 16.41
C LEU A 60 -2.78 -20.58 17.82
N THR A 61 -2.62 -21.88 18.03
CA THR A 61 -2.52 -22.46 19.38
C THR A 61 -1.08 -22.73 19.78
N GLU A 62 -0.22 -23.00 18.81
CA GLU A 62 1.18 -23.35 19.05
C GLU A 62 2.09 -22.88 17.92
N LYS A 63 3.30 -22.44 18.27
CA LYS A 63 4.43 -22.21 17.37
C LYS A 63 5.63 -22.98 17.89
N VAL A 64 6.27 -23.79 17.05
CA VAL A 64 7.53 -24.49 17.37
C VAL A 64 8.61 -24.03 16.42
N GLU A 65 9.63 -23.35 16.92
CA GLU A 65 10.75 -22.80 16.15
C GLU A 65 12.07 -23.35 16.68
N GLY A 66 12.81 -24.09 15.85
CA GLY A 66 14.09 -24.67 16.26
C GLY A 66 14.01 -25.54 17.53
N GLY A 67 12.85 -26.18 17.77
CA GLY A 67 12.58 -26.99 18.97
C GLY A 67 12.06 -26.21 20.18
N VAL A 68 11.95 -24.87 20.10
CA VAL A 68 11.36 -24.04 21.15
C VAL A 68 9.87 -23.85 20.90
N GLN A 69 9.05 -24.32 21.83
CA GLN A 69 7.59 -24.19 21.78
C GLN A 69 7.14 -22.85 22.39
N THR A 70 6.13 -22.24 21.78
CA THR A 70 5.36 -21.11 22.31
C THR A 70 3.88 -21.43 22.17
N SER A 71 3.12 -21.35 23.26
CA SER A 71 1.67 -21.59 23.25
C SER A 71 0.90 -20.28 23.30
N TYR A 72 -0.30 -20.30 22.72
CA TYR A 72 -1.15 -19.12 22.55
C TYR A 72 -2.55 -19.43 23.05
N ARG A 73 -3.13 -18.51 23.84
CA ARG A 73 -4.47 -18.69 24.42
C ARG A 73 -5.35 -17.51 24.08
N TYR A 74 -6.63 -17.79 23.82
CA TYR A 74 -7.63 -16.81 23.39
C TYR A 74 -8.84 -16.83 24.30
N ASP A 75 -9.51 -15.70 24.42
CA ASP A 75 -10.85 -15.63 25.01
C ASP A 75 -11.93 -16.17 24.04
N PRO A 76 -13.21 -16.28 24.48
CA PRO A 76 -14.30 -16.73 23.61
C PRO A 76 -14.58 -15.83 22.41
N GLN A 77 -14.26 -14.53 22.50
CA GLN A 77 -14.39 -13.54 21.44
C GLN A 77 -13.26 -13.63 20.39
N GLY A 78 -12.22 -14.43 20.66
CA GLY A 78 -11.12 -14.63 19.73
C GLY A 78 -9.98 -13.64 19.89
N ASN A 79 -9.88 -12.97 21.04
CA ASN A 79 -8.75 -12.12 21.36
C ASN A 79 -7.64 -12.92 22.04
N LEU A 80 -6.38 -12.69 21.64
CA LEU A 80 -5.21 -13.33 22.24
C LEU A 80 -5.01 -12.81 23.67
N ILE A 81 -5.13 -13.67 24.69
CA ILE A 81 -4.97 -13.29 26.11
C ILE A 81 -3.63 -13.70 26.72
N ALA A 82 -2.94 -14.67 26.12
CA ALA A 82 -1.61 -15.07 26.59
C ALA A 82 -0.75 -15.68 25.47
N GLU A 83 0.55 -15.34 25.52
CA GLU A 83 1.62 -16.01 24.79
C GLU A 83 2.62 -16.56 25.81
N GLU A 84 2.80 -17.88 25.85
CA GLU A 84 3.68 -18.55 26.81
C GLU A 84 4.86 -19.16 26.06
N GLY A 85 6.03 -18.54 26.19
CA GLY A 85 7.26 -18.99 25.55
C GLY A 85 8.40 -19.16 26.55
N ARG A 86 9.61 -19.36 26.02
CA ARG A 86 10.81 -19.63 26.84
C ARG A 86 11.15 -18.53 27.86
N HIS A 87 10.70 -17.30 27.62
CA HIS A 87 10.99 -16.14 28.47
C HIS A 87 9.89 -15.84 29.49
N GLY A 88 8.86 -16.69 29.56
CA GLY A 88 7.69 -16.49 30.40
C GLY A 88 6.43 -16.17 29.59
N THR A 89 5.47 -15.53 30.24
CA THR A 89 4.15 -15.27 29.67
C THR A 89 3.96 -13.79 29.38
N THR A 90 3.65 -13.46 28.12
CA THR A 90 3.06 -12.16 27.77
C THR A 90 1.55 -12.25 27.94
N ARG A 91 0.94 -11.31 28.67
CA ARG A 91 -0.51 -11.27 28.94
C ARG A 91 -1.15 -10.05 28.31
N TYR A 92 -2.35 -10.24 27.77
CA TYR A 92 -3.13 -9.20 27.11
C TYR A 92 -4.48 -9.05 27.80
N THR A 93 -5.01 -7.84 27.76
CA THR A 93 -6.36 -7.51 28.24
C THR A 93 -7.06 -6.65 27.22
N TYR A 94 -8.38 -6.70 27.23
CA TYR A 94 -9.24 -6.01 26.26
C TYR A 94 -10.31 -5.21 26.98
N ASP A 95 -10.69 -4.08 26.40
CA ASP A 95 -11.82 -3.29 26.89
C ASP A 95 -13.17 -3.89 26.42
N CYS A 96 -14.28 -3.29 26.85
CA CYS A 96 -15.61 -3.75 26.49
C CYS A 96 -15.97 -3.56 25.00
N PHE A 97 -15.14 -2.86 24.23
CA PHE A 97 -15.26 -2.69 22.78
C PHE A 97 -14.32 -3.60 22.01
N ASN A 98 -13.74 -4.60 22.67
CA ASN A 98 -12.84 -5.57 22.05
C ASN A 98 -11.54 -4.95 21.53
N ARG A 99 -11.02 -3.91 22.18
CA ARG A 99 -9.73 -3.26 21.83
C ARG A 99 -8.67 -3.55 22.89
N THR A 100 -7.41 -3.73 22.49
CA THR A 100 -6.32 -4.08 23.42
C THR A 100 -6.08 -3.00 24.47
N ALA A 101 -6.53 -3.23 25.70
CA ALA A 101 -6.42 -2.27 26.80
C ALA A 101 -5.04 -2.25 27.45
N SER A 102 -4.42 -3.41 27.69
CA SER A 102 -3.07 -3.48 28.25
C SER A 102 -2.34 -4.76 27.87
N ILE A 103 -1.00 -4.67 27.87
CA ILE A 103 -0.09 -5.78 27.53
C ILE A 103 1.02 -5.82 28.59
N GLN A 104 1.16 -6.95 29.27
CA GLN A 104 2.29 -7.23 30.16
C GLN A 104 3.23 -8.20 29.45
N SER A 105 4.37 -7.70 28.97
CA SER A 105 5.39 -8.49 28.29
C SER A 105 6.08 -9.45 29.25
N ALA A 106 6.40 -10.66 28.76
CA ALA A 106 7.22 -11.63 29.48
C ALA A 106 8.60 -11.07 29.88
N MET A 107 9.10 -10.08 29.13
CA MET A 107 10.37 -9.39 29.39
C MET A 107 10.23 -8.26 30.44
N GLY A 108 9.07 -8.14 31.10
CA GLY A 108 8.81 -7.18 32.17
C GLY A 108 8.21 -5.84 31.74
N GLY A 109 8.25 -5.51 30.44
CA GLY A 109 7.65 -4.29 29.92
C GLY A 109 6.12 -4.28 30.01
N TYR A 110 5.53 -3.10 30.21
CA TYR A 110 4.09 -2.93 30.37
C TYR A 110 3.56 -1.80 29.48
N VAL A 111 2.48 -2.08 28.76
CA VAL A 111 1.77 -1.16 27.86
C VAL A 111 0.33 -1.00 28.32
N GLN A 112 -0.18 0.23 28.35
CA GLN A 112 -1.62 0.50 28.45
C GLN A 112 -2.06 1.42 27.31
N ASN A 113 -3.16 1.09 26.67
CA ASN A 113 -3.76 1.89 25.61
C ASN A 113 -5.09 2.47 26.08
N ARG A 114 -5.40 3.68 25.61
CA ARG A 114 -6.74 4.26 25.68
C ARG A 114 -7.13 4.81 24.33
N TYR A 115 -8.43 4.73 24.08
CA TYR A 115 -9.03 5.00 22.79
C TYR A 115 -10.07 6.11 22.92
N ASP A 116 -10.15 6.94 21.89
CA ASP A 116 -11.15 7.98 21.77
C ASP A 116 -12.50 7.39 21.31
N PRO A 117 -13.58 8.19 21.25
CA PRO A 117 -14.88 7.74 20.77
C PRO A 117 -14.87 7.20 19.33
N GLU A 118 -13.94 7.66 18.49
CA GLU A 118 -13.73 7.20 17.11
C GLU A 118 -12.92 5.89 17.03
N GLY A 119 -12.44 5.40 18.17
CA GLY A 119 -11.69 4.15 18.29
C GLY A 119 -10.20 4.26 17.99
N LEU A 120 -9.65 5.47 17.88
CA LEU A 120 -8.23 5.70 17.68
C LEU A 120 -7.51 5.74 19.03
N ARG A 121 -6.31 5.15 19.10
CA ARG A 121 -5.45 5.16 20.28
C ARG A 121 -4.90 6.57 20.50
N TYR A 122 -5.56 7.36 21.34
CA TYR A 122 -5.14 8.72 21.69
C TYR A 122 -4.19 8.76 22.90
N GLU A 123 -4.13 7.71 23.73
CA GLU A 123 -3.26 7.63 24.90
C GLU A 123 -2.52 6.28 24.94
N LEU A 124 -1.20 6.33 25.15
CA LEU A 124 -0.31 5.18 25.28
C LEU A 124 0.58 5.37 26.52
N TRP A 125 0.58 4.38 27.40
CA TRP A 125 1.51 4.28 28.52
C TRP A 125 2.52 3.18 28.24
N GLU A 126 3.80 3.51 28.31
CA GLU A 126 4.91 2.55 28.17
C GLU A 126 5.76 2.61 29.44
N ASN A 127 5.72 1.56 30.25
CA ASN A 127 6.43 1.48 31.54
C ASN A 127 6.18 2.73 32.43
N GLY A 128 4.94 3.22 32.47
CA GLY A 128 4.55 4.40 33.24
C GLY A 128 4.83 5.75 32.56
N LYS A 129 5.40 5.78 31.35
CA LYS A 129 5.57 7.01 30.56
C LYS A 129 4.39 7.20 29.60
N LEU A 130 3.72 8.34 29.70
CA LEU A 130 2.56 8.66 28.87
C LEU A 130 2.94 9.39 27.58
N SER A 131 2.35 8.96 26.48
CA SER A 131 2.27 9.65 25.20
C SER A 131 0.80 9.86 24.83
N ARG A 132 0.46 11.07 24.39
CA ARG A 132 -0.84 11.34 23.75
C ARG A 132 -0.67 11.62 22.26
N PHE A 133 -1.59 11.12 21.46
CA PHE A 133 -1.58 11.30 20.01
C PHE A 133 -2.72 12.25 19.61
N ILE A 134 -2.36 13.24 18.81
CA ILE A 134 -3.30 14.20 18.21
C ILE A 134 -3.52 13.78 16.77
N PHE A 135 -4.78 13.69 16.36
CA PHE A 135 -5.18 13.20 15.05
C PHE A 135 -5.73 14.32 14.15
N SER A 136 -5.47 14.20 12.85
CA SER A 136 -6.23 14.84 11.78
C SER A 136 -6.85 13.74 10.93
N GLY A 137 -8.18 13.62 10.97
CA GLY A 137 -8.86 12.42 10.46
C GLY A 137 -8.41 11.18 11.25
N ARG A 138 -7.85 10.19 10.56
CA ARG A 138 -7.34 8.93 11.16
C ARG A 138 -5.81 8.90 11.32
N GLU A 139 -5.15 10.01 10.99
CA GLU A 139 -3.70 10.10 10.93
C GLU A 139 -3.16 10.90 12.12
N VAL A 140 -2.09 10.38 12.73
CA VAL A 140 -1.38 11.10 13.80
C VAL A 140 -0.64 12.28 13.19
N VAL A 141 -0.91 13.47 13.71
CA VAL A 141 -0.22 14.73 13.35
C VAL A 141 0.71 15.23 14.46
N ALA A 142 0.53 14.78 15.70
CA ALA A 142 1.48 15.05 16.77
C ALA A 142 1.46 13.97 17.87
N GLU A 143 2.62 13.74 18.48
CA GLU A 143 2.77 13.02 19.75
C GLU A 143 3.21 14.04 20.82
N VAL A 144 2.53 14.04 21.97
CA VAL A 144 2.85 14.90 23.12
C VAL A 144 3.02 14.06 24.39
N ASP A 145 3.72 14.59 25.39
CA ASP A 145 3.93 13.94 26.68
C ASP A 145 2.75 14.15 27.67
N ALA A 146 2.92 13.69 28.91
CA ALA A 146 1.92 13.84 29.97
C ALA A 146 1.54 15.30 30.28
N ASN A 147 2.45 16.24 30.06
CA ASN A 147 2.29 17.68 30.27
C ASN A 147 1.79 18.41 29.01
N ASN A 148 1.45 17.66 27.95
CA ASN A 148 1.12 18.17 26.62
C ASN A 148 2.30 18.91 25.93
N SER A 149 3.54 18.63 26.35
CA SER A 149 4.71 19.12 25.64
C SER A 149 4.90 18.31 24.37
N LEU A 150 5.20 18.97 23.26
CA LEU A 150 5.47 18.30 21.98
C LEU A 150 6.60 17.26 22.17
N LYS A 151 6.45 16.08 21.57
CA LYS A 151 7.52 15.09 21.38
C LYS A 151 7.91 15.01 19.91
N ALA A 152 6.89 14.92 19.05
CA ALA A 152 7.06 14.93 17.61
C ALA A 152 5.83 15.55 16.93
N ALA A 153 6.02 16.40 15.93
CA ALA A 153 4.98 16.78 14.98
C ALA A 153 5.22 16.04 13.67
N ILE A 154 4.18 15.41 13.11
CA ILE A 154 4.29 14.54 11.94
C ILE A 154 3.74 15.26 10.72
N VAL A 155 4.55 15.38 9.69
CA VAL A 155 4.19 15.96 8.40
C VAL A 155 3.83 14.84 7.44
N ARG A 156 2.60 14.85 6.95
CA ARG A 156 2.05 13.84 6.05
C ARG A 156 1.63 14.44 4.72
N GLY A 157 1.87 13.70 3.65
CA GLY A 157 1.22 13.84 2.34
C GLY A 157 0.38 12.59 2.08
N HIS A 158 0.56 11.97 0.90
CA HIS A 158 0.05 10.61 0.64
C HIS A 158 0.79 9.53 1.48
N GLU A 159 1.95 9.88 2.03
CA GLU A 159 2.75 9.08 2.94
C GLU A 159 3.33 9.93 4.09
N ILE A 160 4.13 9.34 4.97
CA ILE A 160 4.85 10.08 6.02
C ILE A 160 6.08 10.73 5.38
N LEU A 161 6.15 12.06 5.46
CA LEU A 161 7.18 12.85 4.79
C LEU A 161 8.29 13.29 5.77
N ALA A 162 7.89 13.81 6.93
CA ALA A 162 8.84 14.30 7.92
C ALA A 162 8.29 14.21 9.35
N GLN A 163 9.18 14.25 10.34
CA GLN A 163 8.84 14.58 11.71
C GLN A 163 9.66 15.78 12.18
N LYS A 164 9.08 16.57 13.07
CA LYS A 164 9.72 17.69 13.76
C LYS A 164 9.80 17.42 15.24
N ASP A 165 10.98 17.60 15.84
CA ASP A 165 11.14 17.44 17.28
C ASP A 165 10.69 18.67 18.09
N VAL A 166 10.92 18.62 19.39
CA VAL A 166 10.58 19.68 20.35
C VAL A 166 11.32 21.00 20.13
N ARG A 167 12.41 20.97 19.34
CA ARG A 167 13.26 22.12 18.99
C ARG A 167 13.04 22.58 17.55
N ASP A 168 12.00 22.05 16.89
CA ASP A 168 11.68 22.28 15.47
C ASP A 168 12.75 21.76 14.49
N ASN A 169 13.62 20.84 14.92
CA ASN A 169 14.51 20.14 14.01
C ASN A 169 13.69 19.21 13.13
N SER A 170 13.91 19.26 11.82
CA SER A 170 13.19 18.43 10.84
C SER A 170 13.99 17.18 10.46
N TYR A 171 13.31 16.04 10.43
CA TYR A 171 13.84 14.75 10.00
C TYR A 171 12.93 14.17 8.91
N TYR A 172 13.50 13.81 7.78
CA TYR A 172 12.77 13.38 6.59
C TYR A 172 12.73 11.85 6.53
N TYR A 173 11.55 11.29 6.33
CA TYR A 173 11.36 9.85 6.20
C TYR A 173 11.81 9.38 4.83
N LEU A 174 12.55 8.28 4.80
CA LEU A 174 12.86 7.53 3.59
C LEU A 174 11.99 6.28 3.60
N ASN A 175 11.11 6.17 2.61
CA ASN A 175 10.19 5.06 2.45
C ASN A 175 10.56 4.25 1.21
N ASN A 176 10.43 2.93 1.27
CA ASN A 176 10.51 2.10 0.06
C ASN A 176 9.15 2.03 -0.66
N ALA A 177 9.05 1.32 -1.78
CA ALA A 177 7.81 1.20 -2.55
C ALA A 177 6.64 0.56 -1.79
N HIS A 178 6.90 -0.17 -0.71
CA HIS A 178 5.87 -0.72 0.20
C HIS A 178 5.43 0.31 1.28
N CYS A 179 6.02 1.50 1.24
CA CYS A 179 6.04 2.52 2.29
C CYS A 179 6.57 2.04 3.64
N ASN A 180 7.49 1.07 3.64
CA ASN A 180 8.24 0.78 4.85
C ASN A 180 9.20 1.94 5.09
N VAL A 181 9.22 2.47 6.31
CA VAL A 181 10.23 3.44 6.72
C VAL A 181 11.59 2.72 6.78
N VAL A 182 12.46 2.96 5.80
CA VAL A 182 13.81 2.37 5.73
C VAL A 182 14.85 3.25 6.43
N GLY A 183 14.51 4.51 6.72
CA GLY A 183 15.35 5.37 7.54
C GLY A 183 14.81 6.79 7.66
N LEU A 184 15.55 7.60 8.41
CA LEU A 184 15.31 9.03 8.55
C LEU A 184 16.62 9.79 8.33
N ALA A 185 16.55 10.91 7.62
CA ALA A 185 17.67 11.82 7.39
C ALA A 185 17.44 13.19 8.05
N ASP A 186 18.49 13.82 8.56
CA ASP A 186 18.42 15.20 9.05
C ASP A 186 18.41 16.23 7.90
N VAL A 187 18.33 17.52 8.24
CA VAL A 187 18.33 18.63 7.26
C VAL A 187 19.60 18.75 6.42
N THR A 188 20.69 18.10 6.83
CA THR A 188 21.95 18.06 6.08
C THR A 188 22.09 16.80 5.22
N GLY A 189 21.10 15.89 5.29
CA GLY A 189 21.09 14.62 4.56
C GLY A 189 21.80 13.48 5.29
N ASN A 190 22.21 13.65 6.56
CA ASN A 190 22.80 12.56 7.31
C ASN A 190 21.73 11.59 7.80
N MET A 191 21.97 10.29 7.63
CA MET A 191 21.10 9.25 8.16
C MET A 191 21.16 9.22 9.70
N VAL A 192 20.05 9.54 10.35
CA VAL A 192 19.90 9.48 11.81
C VAL A 192 19.27 8.17 12.28
N ASN A 193 18.38 7.59 11.48
CA ASN A 193 17.80 6.27 11.73
C ASN A 193 17.87 5.39 10.47
N SER A 194 17.99 4.08 10.63
CA SER A 194 17.94 3.10 9.53
C SER A 194 17.25 1.82 9.98
N TYR A 195 16.43 1.22 9.12
CA TYR A 195 15.67 0.00 9.40
C TYR A 195 15.74 -0.99 8.23
N LYS A 196 15.79 -2.28 8.56
CA LYS A 196 15.55 -3.39 7.63
C LYS A 196 14.50 -4.31 8.18
N TYR A 197 13.62 -4.78 7.31
CA TYR A 197 12.50 -5.65 7.65
C TYR A 197 12.59 -6.97 6.90
N ASP A 198 12.04 -8.03 7.49
CA ASP A 198 11.66 -9.21 6.71
C ASP A 198 10.35 -8.96 5.96
N VAL A 199 9.93 -9.95 5.16
CA VAL A 199 8.73 -9.85 4.32
C VAL A 199 7.43 -9.69 5.09
N PHE A 200 7.39 -10.00 6.39
CA PHE A 200 6.22 -9.84 7.26
C PHE A 200 6.39 -8.66 8.23
N GLY A 201 7.44 -7.85 8.10
CA GLY A 201 7.65 -6.66 8.91
C GLY A 201 8.38 -6.87 10.23
N ASN A 202 8.98 -8.04 10.48
CA ASN A 202 9.93 -8.17 11.60
C ASN A 202 11.16 -7.33 11.32
N ILE A 203 11.65 -6.64 12.35
CA ILE A 203 12.82 -5.78 12.23
C ILE A 203 14.08 -6.63 12.35
N VAL A 204 14.83 -6.71 11.25
CA VAL A 204 16.09 -7.48 11.16
C VAL A 204 17.27 -6.61 11.58
N GLU A 205 17.26 -5.33 11.22
CA GLU A 205 18.28 -4.36 11.61
C GLU A 205 17.59 -3.04 11.96
N ALA A 206 17.99 -2.42 13.07
CA ALA A 206 17.57 -1.07 13.43
C ALA A 206 18.74 -0.31 14.06
N LYS A 207 18.94 0.92 13.61
CA LYS A 207 19.82 1.91 14.22
C LYS A 207 19.00 3.16 14.43
N GLU A 208 18.89 3.62 15.67
CA GLU A 208 18.09 4.80 16.01
C GLU A 208 18.93 5.78 16.82
N GLN A 209 19.13 6.98 16.28
CA GLN A 209 19.68 8.11 17.04
C GLN A 209 18.57 8.99 17.60
N ILE A 210 17.40 8.98 16.95
CA ILE A 210 16.21 9.71 17.40
C ILE A 210 15.01 8.76 17.56
N PRO A 211 14.05 9.08 18.46
CA PRO A 211 12.82 8.31 18.57
C PRO A 211 12.00 8.32 17.27
N ASN A 212 11.34 7.21 16.96
CA ASN A 212 10.43 7.11 15.83
C ASN A 212 9.34 6.06 16.10
N ARG A 213 8.08 6.44 15.87
CA ARG A 213 6.92 5.56 16.02
C ARG A 213 6.57 4.78 14.77
N PHE A 214 6.84 5.32 13.58
CA PHE A 214 6.31 4.76 12.34
C PHE A 214 7.37 3.92 11.63
N ARG A 215 7.04 2.66 11.32
CA ARG A 215 8.01 1.70 10.78
C ARG A 215 7.45 0.96 9.55
N TYR A 216 7.26 -0.35 9.64
CA TYR A 216 6.74 -1.18 8.55
C TYR A 216 5.37 -0.68 8.07
N ALA A 217 5.20 -0.57 6.75
CA ALA A 217 4.04 0.00 6.08
C ALA A 217 3.64 1.41 6.53
N GLY A 218 4.49 2.14 7.27
CA GLY A 218 4.17 3.44 7.85
C GLY A 218 3.32 3.38 9.12
N GLU A 219 3.19 2.19 9.73
CA GLU A 219 2.32 1.97 10.89
C GLU A 219 3.06 2.17 12.22
N GLN A 220 2.29 2.50 13.26
CA GLN A 220 2.82 2.71 14.61
C GLN A 220 3.36 1.40 15.19
N TYR A 221 4.64 1.40 15.58
CA TYR A 221 5.33 0.27 16.18
C TYR A 221 5.48 0.46 17.69
N ASP A 222 5.12 -0.59 18.43
CA ASP A 222 5.26 -0.64 19.89
C ASP A 222 6.53 -1.42 20.26
N PRO A 223 7.62 -0.75 20.70
CA PRO A 223 8.91 -1.41 20.92
C PRO A 223 8.91 -2.39 22.11
N ILE A 224 7.97 -2.27 23.05
CA ILE A 224 7.84 -3.19 24.18
C ILE A 224 7.28 -4.56 23.75
N THR A 225 6.36 -4.57 22.78
CA THR A 225 5.63 -5.78 22.37
C THR A 225 6.08 -6.32 21.02
N GLY A 226 6.74 -5.49 20.21
CA GLY A 226 7.15 -5.84 18.86
C GLY A 226 5.97 -5.91 17.87
N GLN A 227 4.86 -5.23 18.19
CA GLN A 227 3.63 -5.26 17.39
C GLN A 227 3.36 -3.91 16.72
N TYR A 228 2.56 -3.95 15.66
CA TYR A 228 2.09 -2.77 14.95
C TYR A 228 0.64 -2.47 15.30
N TYR A 229 0.35 -1.22 15.64
CA TYR A 229 -1.01 -0.73 15.84
C TYR A 229 -1.58 -0.22 14.52
N LEU A 230 -2.54 -0.97 13.96
CA LEU A 230 -3.20 -0.67 12.68
C LEU A 230 -4.61 -0.11 12.93
N ARG A 231 -4.76 0.76 13.94
CA ARG A 231 -6.03 1.40 14.31
C ARG A 231 -7.07 0.39 14.87
N ALA A 232 -7.69 -0.43 14.03
CA ALA A 232 -8.69 -1.40 14.46
C ALA A 232 -8.09 -2.59 15.24
N ARG A 233 -6.88 -3.02 14.88
CA ARG A 233 -6.25 -4.24 15.41
C ARG A 233 -4.75 -4.07 15.59
N PHE A 234 -4.16 -4.97 16.38
CA PHE A 234 -2.71 -5.14 16.47
C PHE A 234 -2.24 -6.26 15.56
N TYR A 235 -1.26 -5.95 14.72
CA TYR A 235 -0.55 -6.89 13.86
C TYR A 235 0.73 -7.38 14.55
N ASN A 236 0.91 -8.69 14.63
CA ASN A 236 2.11 -9.32 15.17
C ASN A 236 2.98 -9.86 14.01
N PRO A 237 4.11 -9.21 13.68
CA PRO A 237 4.95 -9.62 12.57
C PRO A 237 5.66 -10.96 12.81
N VAL A 238 5.89 -11.36 14.08
CA VAL A 238 6.59 -12.60 14.44
C VAL A 238 5.80 -13.82 13.97
N VAL A 239 4.48 -13.76 14.08
CA VAL A 239 3.56 -14.81 13.61
C VAL A 239 2.86 -14.44 12.30
N GLY A 240 3.11 -13.24 11.76
CA GLY A 240 2.60 -12.77 10.47
C GLY A 240 1.08 -12.62 10.43
N ARG A 241 0.44 -12.25 11.55
CA ARG A 241 -1.03 -12.20 11.65
C ARG A 241 -1.53 -11.24 12.73
N PHE A 242 -2.81 -10.91 12.69
CA PHE A 242 -3.48 -10.12 13.73
C PHE A 242 -3.63 -10.90 15.04
N THR A 243 -3.71 -10.18 16.16
CA THR A 243 -3.88 -10.76 17.51
C THR A 243 -5.35 -10.97 17.91
N GLN A 244 -6.29 -10.55 17.07
CA GLN A 244 -7.73 -10.59 17.31
C GLN A 244 -8.49 -10.94 16.02
N GLU A 245 -9.68 -11.54 16.16
CA GLU A 245 -10.56 -11.79 15.02
C GLU A 245 -11.00 -10.48 14.35
N ASP A 246 -11.04 -10.51 13.03
CA ASP A 246 -11.66 -9.47 12.21
C ASP A 246 -13.15 -9.34 12.51
N THR A 247 -13.57 -8.14 12.88
CA THR A 247 -14.99 -7.82 13.07
C THR A 247 -15.67 -7.44 11.77
N TYR A 248 -14.90 -7.02 10.75
CA TYR A 248 -15.42 -6.49 9.49
C TYR A 248 -15.80 -7.58 8.48
N ARG A 249 -15.32 -8.83 8.64
CA ARG A 249 -15.72 -10.06 7.87
C ARG A 249 -15.76 -9.94 6.33
N GLY A 250 -15.22 -8.86 5.74
CA GLY A 250 -15.24 -8.60 4.29
C GLY A 250 -14.06 -9.22 3.52
N ASP A 251 -12.96 -9.50 4.20
CA ASP A 251 -11.65 -9.76 3.57
C ASP A 251 -11.21 -11.24 3.58
N GLY A 252 -12.17 -12.15 3.82
CA GLY A 252 -11.96 -13.59 3.69
C GLY A 252 -12.37 -14.39 4.92
N LEU A 253 -12.19 -15.71 4.83
CA LEU A 253 -12.59 -16.67 5.88
C LEU A 253 -11.57 -16.79 7.01
N ASN A 254 -10.35 -16.29 6.81
CA ASN A 254 -9.33 -16.24 7.84
C ASN A 254 -9.33 -14.89 8.54
N LEU A 255 -10.05 -14.81 9.66
CA LEU A 255 -10.26 -13.56 10.40
C LEU A 255 -9.00 -13.01 11.09
N TYR A 256 -7.85 -13.66 10.94
CA TYR A 256 -6.57 -13.22 11.52
C TYR A 256 -5.50 -12.92 10.47
N ALA A 257 -5.69 -13.33 9.21
CA ALA A 257 -4.66 -13.20 8.20
C ALA A 257 -4.33 -11.73 7.95
N TYR A 258 -3.05 -11.41 7.84
CA TYR A 258 -2.61 -10.10 7.39
C TYR A 258 -2.53 -10.11 5.86
N VAL A 259 -3.32 -9.26 5.22
CA VAL A 259 -3.36 -9.02 3.76
C VAL A 259 -3.32 -10.29 2.92
N SER A 260 -4.11 -11.30 3.32
CA SER A 260 -4.19 -12.61 2.64
C SER A 260 -2.85 -13.30 2.44
N ASN A 261 -1.88 -13.11 3.35
CA ASN A 261 -0.51 -13.61 3.25
C ASN A 261 0.25 -13.11 2.01
N ASN A 262 -0.08 -11.91 1.51
CA ASN A 262 0.66 -11.23 0.44
C ASN A 262 1.19 -9.86 0.93
N PRO A 263 2.10 -9.85 1.93
CA PRO A 263 2.60 -8.63 2.58
C PRO A 263 3.62 -7.84 1.74
N ILE A 264 3.81 -8.23 0.48
CA ILE A 264 4.72 -7.53 -0.45
C ILE A 264 3.94 -6.57 -1.34
N ASN A 265 2.72 -6.95 -1.75
CA ASN A 265 1.90 -6.16 -2.66
C ASN A 265 0.78 -5.39 -1.96
N TYR A 266 0.47 -5.77 -0.72
CA TYR A 266 -0.69 -5.28 0.00
C TYR A 266 -0.31 -4.82 1.41
N VAL A 267 -1.02 -3.81 1.89
CA VAL A 267 -0.99 -3.36 3.30
C VAL A 267 -2.40 -3.31 3.85
N ASP A 268 -2.55 -3.24 5.17
CA ASP A 268 -3.83 -2.92 5.80
C ASP A 268 -3.65 -1.70 6.71
N PRO A 269 -3.88 -0.47 6.22
CA PRO A 269 -3.73 0.74 7.03
C PRO A 269 -4.86 0.88 8.05
N SER A 270 -6.01 0.26 7.78
CA SER A 270 -7.21 0.41 8.62
C SER A 270 -7.26 -0.57 9.78
N GLY A 271 -6.53 -1.68 9.65
CA GLY A 271 -6.67 -2.89 10.45
C GLY A 271 -7.97 -3.64 10.16
N TYR A 272 -8.71 -3.35 9.09
CA TYR A 272 -9.95 -4.04 8.71
C TYR A 272 -9.85 -4.73 7.36
N CYS A 273 -9.18 -4.10 6.40
CA CYS A 273 -9.10 -4.62 5.04
C CYS A 273 -7.77 -4.29 4.36
N GLY A 274 -7.26 -5.26 3.63
CA GLY A 274 -6.08 -5.11 2.82
C GLY A 274 -6.35 -4.28 1.56
N GLU A 275 -5.43 -3.39 1.22
CA GLU A 275 -5.44 -2.64 -0.02
C GLU A 275 -4.15 -2.90 -0.81
N LYS A 276 -4.27 -2.96 -2.14
CA LYS A 276 -3.11 -3.05 -3.03
C LYS A 276 -2.39 -1.71 -2.98
N LYS A 277 -1.08 -1.72 -2.72
CA LYS A 277 -0.30 -0.49 -2.89
C LYS A 277 0.02 -0.28 -4.35
N GLU A 278 -0.70 0.65 -4.97
CA GLU A 278 -0.31 1.22 -6.26
C GLU A 278 0.62 2.41 -6.02
N ASN A 279 1.55 2.60 -6.95
CA ASN A 279 2.54 3.66 -6.91
C ASN A 279 1.84 5.04 -6.78
N PRO A 280 2.05 5.80 -5.68
CA PRO A 280 1.42 7.11 -5.48
C PRO A 280 2.09 8.25 -6.25
N PHE A 281 3.17 7.99 -7.01
CA PHE A 281 3.92 9.04 -7.72
C PHE A 281 3.17 9.63 -8.94
N GLY A 282 1.95 9.18 -9.22
CA GLY A 282 0.98 9.93 -10.00
C GLY A 282 -0.23 10.30 -9.14
N LYS A 283 -0.66 11.57 -9.16
CA LYS A 283 -2.00 11.98 -8.68
C LYS A 283 -3.11 11.13 -9.30
N TYR A 284 -2.83 10.57 -10.47
CA TYR A 284 -3.66 9.63 -11.18
C TYR A 284 -2.84 8.46 -11.70
N SER A 285 -3.09 7.26 -11.19
CA SER A 285 -2.51 6.03 -11.74
C SER A 285 -3.27 5.58 -12.99
N THR A 286 -2.55 5.04 -13.96
CA THR A 286 -3.08 4.43 -15.20
C THR A 286 -2.71 2.95 -15.30
N ALA A 287 -3.45 2.19 -16.10
CA ALA A 287 -3.21 0.75 -16.27
C ALA A 287 -1.86 0.39 -16.93
N ILE A 288 -1.10 1.37 -17.42
CA ILE A 288 0.20 1.18 -18.08
C ILE A 288 1.39 1.66 -17.24
N ASP A 289 1.16 2.08 -15.98
CA ASP A 289 2.20 2.67 -15.13
C ASP A 289 3.41 1.73 -14.90
N ASP A 290 3.17 0.41 -14.80
CA ASP A 290 4.23 -0.58 -14.63
C ASP A 290 5.04 -0.84 -15.92
N ASN A 291 4.50 -0.41 -17.07
CA ASN A 291 5.09 -0.65 -18.41
C ASN A 291 5.85 0.58 -18.93
N VAL A 292 5.98 1.64 -18.12
CA VAL A 292 6.61 2.90 -18.50
C VAL A 292 7.55 3.42 -17.41
N THR A 293 8.49 4.27 -17.79
CA THR A 293 9.39 4.97 -16.86
C THR A 293 9.13 6.47 -16.94
N VAL A 294 8.91 7.13 -15.80
CA VAL A 294 8.71 8.59 -15.75
C VAL A 294 10.01 9.31 -16.12
N ILE A 295 9.90 10.34 -16.97
CA ILE A 295 11.00 11.19 -17.42
C ILE A 295 10.66 12.67 -17.20
N ASP A 296 11.56 13.57 -17.60
CA ASP A 296 11.36 15.01 -17.51
C ASP A 296 10.04 15.45 -18.18
N LYS A 297 9.22 16.18 -17.41
CA LYS A 297 7.88 16.61 -17.83
C LYS A 297 7.97 17.53 -19.04
N GLN A 298 7.39 17.12 -20.17
CA GLN A 298 7.26 17.94 -21.37
C GLN A 298 6.23 19.05 -21.15
N VAL A 299 6.47 20.24 -21.71
CA VAL A 299 5.50 21.34 -21.68
C VAL A 299 4.49 21.15 -22.81
N LEU A 300 3.23 20.92 -22.48
CA LEU A 300 2.14 20.82 -23.46
C LEU A 300 1.46 22.19 -23.70
N PRO A 301 0.85 22.41 -24.88
CA PRO A 301 -0.03 23.54 -25.12
C PRO A 301 -1.21 23.59 -24.13
N GLU A 302 -1.65 24.79 -23.76
CA GLU A 302 -2.68 24.98 -22.71
C GLU A 302 -4.00 24.24 -23.02
N TRP A 303 -4.46 24.32 -24.26
CA TRP A 303 -5.68 23.65 -24.70
C TRP A 303 -5.61 22.11 -24.62
N ILE A 304 -4.40 21.53 -24.61
CA ILE A 304 -4.19 20.08 -24.40
C ILE A 304 -4.20 19.78 -22.91
N LYS A 305 -3.57 20.62 -22.08
CA LYS A 305 -3.51 20.40 -20.63
C LYS A 305 -4.89 20.28 -20.00
N ASP A 306 -5.82 21.13 -20.41
CA ASP A 306 -7.20 21.13 -19.92
C ASP A 306 -7.98 19.84 -20.21
N THR A 307 -7.45 18.98 -21.09
CA THR A 307 -8.03 17.65 -21.35
C THR A 307 -7.63 16.62 -20.28
N PHE A 308 -6.58 16.89 -19.51
CA PHE A 308 -6.18 16.13 -18.33
C PHE A 308 -6.85 16.66 -17.06
N THR A 309 -7.20 15.76 -16.16
CA THR A 309 -7.91 16.11 -14.92
C THR A 309 -7.04 17.05 -14.08
N ASP A 310 -7.60 18.20 -13.74
CA ASP A 310 -6.91 19.30 -13.06
C ASP A 310 -5.66 19.83 -13.80
N GLY A 311 -5.53 19.57 -15.11
CA GLY A 311 -4.37 19.97 -15.91
C GLY A 311 -3.10 19.15 -15.64
N GLU A 312 -3.18 18.07 -14.86
CA GLU A 312 -2.02 17.30 -14.42
C GLU A 312 -1.79 16.03 -15.26
N TYR A 313 -0.54 15.84 -15.67
CA TYR A 313 -0.06 14.68 -16.44
C TYR A 313 1.40 14.38 -16.11
N SER A 314 1.81 13.15 -16.41
CA SER A 314 3.20 12.67 -16.35
C SER A 314 3.75 12.44 -17.75
N THR A 315 5.02 12.73 -17.97
CA THR A 315 5.73 12.34 -19.21
C THR A 315 6.51 11.06 -18.93
N VAL A 316 6.37 10.07 -19.80
CA VAL A 316 6.94 8.73 -19.59
C VAL A 316 7.56 8.18 -20.87
N VAL A 317 8.44 7.20 -20.75
CA VAL A 317 8.96 6.39 -21.86
C VAL A 317 8.52 4.93 -21.71
N THR A 318 8.09 4.28 -22.78
CA THR A 318 7.64 2.88 -22.74
C THR A 318 8.80 1.90 -22.55
N ASN A 319 8.66 0.96 -21.61
CA ASN A 319 9.65 -0.06 -21.28
C ASN A 319 9.52 -1.33 -22.15
N GLU A 320 8.35 -1.50 -22.77
CA GLU A 320 7.96 -2.58 -23.67
C GLU A 320 6.92 -2.08 -24.69
N ASP A 321 6.45 -2.97 -25.57
CA ASP A 321 5.36 -2.65 -26.49
C ASP A 321 4.03 -2.62 -25.74
N ILE A 322 3.25 -1.54 -25.92
CA ILE A 322 2.01 -1.30 -25.17
C ILE A 322 0.83 -1.23 -26.14
N THR A 323 -0.27 -1.90 -25.81
CA THR A 323 -1.51 -1.83 -26.59
C THR A 323 -2.44 -0.76 -26.02
N LEU A 324 -2.87 0.17 -26.87
CA LEU A 324 -3.76 1.28 -26.55
C LEU A 324 -4.94 1.33 -27.52
N TYR A 325 -6.01 2.03 -27.13
CA TYR A 325 -7.25 2.07 -27.86
C TYR A 325 -7.69 3.49 -28.15
N ARG A 326 -8.09 3.75 -29.40
CA ARG A 326 -8.62 5.04 -29.82
C ARG A 326 -10.01 4.88 -30.43
N VAL A 327 -10.99 5.58 -29.86
CA VAL A 327 -12.29 5.73 -30.52
C VAL A 327 -12.33 6.97 -31.40
N TYR A 328 -12.85 6.83 -32.62
CA TYR A 328 -12.95 7.88 -33.62
C TYR A 328 -14.22 7.74 -34.50
N GLY A 329 -14.47 8.75 -35.33
CA GLY A 329 -15.54 8.79 -36.32
C GLY A 329 -15.90 10.23 -36.74
N SER A 330 -16.77 10.35 -37.75
CA SER A 330 -17.11 11.62 -38.40
C SER A 330 -15.84 12.29 -38.99
N ARG A 331 -15.41 13.43 -38.46
CA ARG A 331 -14.20 14.15 -38.90
C ARG A 331 -12.92 13.71 -38.21
N ALA A 332 -12.99 12.83 -37.21
CA ALA A 332 -11.82 12.35 -36.47
C ALA A 332 -11.22 11.11 -37.13
N GLU A 333 -9.89 11.07 -37.25
CA GLU A 333 -9.15 9.94 -37.81
C GLU A 333 -8.62 8.98 -36.73
N ALA A 334 -8.30 7.75 -37.16
CA ALA A 334 -7.66 6.72 -36.34
C ALA A 334 -6.24 7.12 -35.88
N THR A 335 -5.61 8.09 -36.53
CA THR A 335 -4.26 8.62 -36.25
C THR A 335 -4.22 9.76 -35.24
N GLY A 336 -5.34 10.13 -34.62
CA GLY A 336 -5.29 11.19 -33.62
C GLY A 336 -4.53 10.78 -32.36
N SER A 337 -4.02 11.76 -31.63
CA SER A 337 -3.04 11.52 -30.56
C SER A 337 -3.63 11.05 -29.23
N PHE A 338 -4.92 11.30 -28.96
CA PHE A 338 -5.54 10.88 -27.70
C PHE A 338 -6.04 9.44 -27.76
N VAL A 339 -5.59 8.61 -26.82
CA VAL A 339 -5.91 7.19 -26.71
C VAL A 339 -6.11 6.82 -25.24
N THR A 340 -6.58 5.59 -25.00
CA THR A 340 -6.89 5.06 -23.67
C THR A 340 -6.29 3.66 -23.53
N THR A 341 -6.24 3.15 -22.30
CA THR A 341 -5.70 1.82 -21.99
C THR A 341 -6.75 0.72 -22.09
N GLN A 342 -8.02 1.07 -22.24
CA GLN A 342 -9.13 0.12 -22.22
C GLN A 342 -9.97 0.20 -23.52
N PRO A 343 -10.42 -0.95 -24.04
CA PRO A 343 -11.31 -0.96 -25.18
C PRO A 343 -12.68 -0.39 -24.83
N ALA A 344 -13.30 0.26 -25.80
CA ALA A 344 -14.66 0.78 -25.76
C ALA A 344 -15.67 -0.34 -25.51
N VAL A 345 -16.44 -0.19 -24.44
CA VAL A 345 -17.52 -1.10 -24.07
C VAL A 345 -18.77 -0.83 -24.91
N ASN A 346 -19.22 0.43 -24.93
CA ASN A 346 -20.38 0.89 -25.70
C ASN A 346 -20.29 2.40 -25.96
N ARG A 347 -21.19 2.92 -26.80
CA ARG A 347 -21.17 4.33 -27.20
C ARG A 347 -21.36 5.32 -26.05
N ILE A 348 -22.09 4.96 -25.00
CA ILE A 348 -22.36 5.84 -23.84
C ILE A 348 -21.12 5.94 -22.95
N GLN A 349 -20.53 4.80 -22.62
CA GLN A 349 -19.35 4.72 -21.76
C GLN A 349 -18.15 5.40 -22.43
N THR A 350 -17.97 5.19 -23.74
CA THR A 350 -17.00 5.96 -24.51
C THR A 350 -17.25 7.47 -24.45
N LYS A 351 -18.49 7.95 -24.23
CA LYS A 351 -18.69 9.39 -24.03
C LYS A 351 -18.07 9.89 -22.74
N ILE A 352 -18.24 9.13 -21.67
CA ILE A 352 -17.71 9.43 -20.35
C ILE A 352 -16.18 9.36 -20.37
N ASP A 353 -15.63 8.39 -21.10
CA ASP A 353 -14.21 8.03 -21.08
C ASP A 353 -13.37 8.72 -22.15
N SER A 354 -13.96 9.48 -23.06
CA SER A 354 -13.20 10.09 -24.16
C SER A 354 -13.00 11.59 -23.97
N ALA A 355 -11.74 12.01 -24.13
CA ALA A 355 -11.25 13.39 -24.20
C ALA A 355 -11.69 14.13 -25.48
N LEU A 356 -12.96 14.05 -25.85
CA LEU A 356 -13.46 14.64 -27.08
C LEU A 356 -14.06 16.00 -26.74
N LEU A 357 -13.29 17.06 -26.97
CA LEU A 357 -13.85 18.41 -27.01
C LEU A 357 -15.09 18.40 -27.91
N SER A 358 -16.15 19.08 -27.48
CA SER A 358 -17.45 19.09 -28.17
C SER A 358 -17.38 19.53 -29.65
N GLU A 359 -16.28 20.16 -30.07
CA GLU A 359 -15.98 20.57 -31.44
C GLU A 359 -15.40 19.46 -32.36
N TRP A 360 -15.09 18.27 -31.85
CA TRP A 360 -14.39 17.20 -32.61
C TRP A 360 -15.31 16.19 -33.33
N GLY A 361 -16.54 16.59 -33.68
CA GLY A 361 -17.33 15.91 -34.71
C GLY A 361 -17.99 14.57 -34.34
N GLY A 362 -17.82 14.05 -33.12
CA GLY A 362 -18.89 13.40 -32.37
C GLY A 362 -19.61 12.15 -32.91
N THR A 363 -19.00 11.30 -33.75
CA THR A 363 -19.50 9.93 -33.91
C THR A 363 -18.46 8.92 -33.42
N ARG A 364 -18.84 8.14 -32.41
CA ARG A 364 -18.00 7.12 -31.75
C ARG A 364 -18.26 5.80 -32.46
N GLU A 365 -17.82 5.73 -33.71
CA GLU A 365 -18.22 4.68 -34.63
C GLU A 365 -17.21 3.56 -34.71
N PHE A 366 -15.92 3.89 -34.63
CA PHE A 366 -14.84 2.96 -34.82
C PHE A 366 -13.85 3.05 -33.68
N GLU A 367 -13.25 1.93 -33.33
CA GLU A 367 -12.14 1.82 -32.42
C GLU A 367 -10.93 1.28 -33.19
N ALA A 368 -9.78 1.92 -32.99
CA ALA A 368 -8.49 1.43 -33.43
C ALA A 368 -7.72 0.84 -32.24
N GLU A 369 -7.16 -0.35 -32.44
CA GLU A 369 -6.16 -0.95 -31.56
C GLU A 369 -4.76 -0.54 -32.05
N ILE A 370 -3.98 0.09 -31.18
CA ILE A 370 -2.71 0.73 -31.49
C ILE A 370 -1.63 0.06 -30.64
N VAL A 371 -0.60 -0.48 -31.28
CA VAL A 371 0.57 -1.01 -30.57
C VAL A 371 1.68 0.02 -30.62
N VAL A 372 1.95 0.63 -29.46
CA VAL A 372 3.01 1.61 -29.25
C VAL A 372 4.32 0.88 -28.96
N PRO A 373 5.38 1.06 -29.76
CA PRO A 373 6.65 0.39 -29.55
C PRO A 373 7.33 0.81 -28.24
N LYS A 374 8.16 -0.08 -27.70
CA LYS A 374 9.14 0.23 -26.66
C LYS A 374 10.00 1.47 -27.01
N GLY A 375 10.30 2.30 -26.02
CA GLY A 375 11.12 3.50 -26.15
C GLY A 375 10.34 4.73 -26.63
N THR A 376 9.02 4.66 -26.72
CA THR A 376 8.17 5.79 -27.13
C THR A 376 7.90 6.71 -25.95
N VAL A 377 8.04 8.02 -26.16
CA VAL A 377 7.67 9.03 -25.16
C VAL A 377 6.18 9.35 -25.23
N LEU A 378 5.49 9.31 -24.09
CA LEU A 378 4.06 9.52 -23.94
C LEU A 378 3.77 10.54 -22.85
N ASN A 379 2.61 11.20 -22.91
CA ASN A 379 2.08 11.95 -21.79
C ASN A 379 0.81 11.27 -21.28
N ILE A 380 0.76 10.94 -19.99
CA ILE A 380 -0.29 10.11 -19.39
C ILE A 380 -0.97 10.82 -18.22
N GLY A 381 -2.27 10.57 -18.06
CA GLY A 381 -3.07 11.09 -16.96
C GLY A 381 -4.52 10.59 -17.04
N LYS A 382 -5.48 11.40 -16.57
CA LYS A 382 -6.91 11.05 -16.59
C LYS A 382 -7.71 12.08 -17.38
N VAL A 383 -8.76 11.63 -18.06
CA VAL A 383 -9.68 12.52 -18.78
C VAL A 383 -10.37 13.50 -17.83
N ALA A 384 -10.20 14.80 -18.04
CA ALA A 384 -10.91 15.84 -17.28
C ALA A 384 -12.43 15.79 -17.49
N PRO A 385 -13.24 16.25 -16.53
CA PRO A 385 -14.67 16.45 -16.74
C PRO A 385 -14.95 17.33 -17.96
N GLN A 386 -15.86 16.89 -18.83
CA GLN A 386 -16.17 17.57 -20.09
C GLN A 386 -17.58 18.13 -20.07
N THR A 387 -17.77 19.38 -20.53
CA THR A 387 -19.10 19.98 -20.65
C THR A 387 -19.53 20.04 -22.12
N ILE A 388 -20.68 19.44 -22.44
CA ILE A 388 -21.25 19.49 -23.78
C ILE A 388 -21.86 20.88 -23.99
N LYS A 389 -21.22 21.74 -24.81
CA LYS A 389 -21.64 23.14 -25.05
C LYS A 389 -23.12 23.30 -25.45
N SER A 390 -23.69 22.36 -26.19
CA SER A 390 -25.08 22.43 -26.67
C SER A 390 -26.15 22.02 -25.65
N THR A 391 -25.80 21.25 -24.62
CA THR A 391 -26.76 20.70 -23.65
C THR A 391 -26.43 21.03 -22.20
N SER A 392 -25.26 21.65 -21.95
CA SER A 392 -24.69 21.89 -20.62
C SER A 392 -24.53 20.62 -19.76
N THR A 393 -24.60 19.43 -20.38
CA THR A 393 -24.37 18.17 -19.68
C THR A 393 -22.90 18.02 -19.34
N VAL A 394 -22.61 17.71 -18.07
CA VAL A 394 -21.24 17.41 -17.59
C VAL A 394 -21.00 15.91 -17.63
N LEU A 395 -20.02 15.49 -18.42
CA LEU A 395 -19.47 14.13 -18.45
C LEU A 395 -18.34 14.08 -17.42
N LYS A 396 -18.41 13.11 -16.50
CA LYS A 396 -17.50 13.08 -15.33
C LYS A 396 -16.03 12.88 -15.68
N GLY A 397 -15.69 12.30 -16.83
CA GLY A 397 -14.31 11.92 -17.15
C GLY A 397 -13.81 10.77 -16.26
N GLY A 398 -12.51 10.71 -16.03
CA GLY A 398 -11.87 9.76 -15.10
C GLY A 398 -11.33 8.47 -15.72
N ALA A 399 -11.45 8.28 -17.04
CA ALA A 399 -10.75 7.21 -17.74
C ALA A 399 -9.27 7.54 -17.95
N ASP A 400 -8.45 6.52 -18.21
CA ASP A 400 -7.05 6.68 -18.57
C ASP A 400 -6.93 7.45 -19.89
N GLN A 401 -6.11 8.50 -19.87
CA GLN A 401 -5.82 9.31 -21.04
C GLN A 401 -4.33 9.25 -21.34
N VAL A 402 -4.02 8.90 -22.58
CA VAL A 402 -2.65 8.87 -23.09
C VAL A 402 -2.59 9.75 -24.34
N LEU A 403 -1.61 10.65 -24.37
CA LEU A 403 -1.30 11.48 -25.52
C LEU A 403 -0.06 10.91 -26.22
N LEU A 404 -0.30 10.39 -27.44
CA LEU A 404 0.72 9.94 -28.36
C LEU A 404 1.50 11.13 -28.97
N PRO A 405 2.75 10.91 -29.43
CA PRO A 405 3.51 11.91 -30.18
C PRO A 405 2.73 12.46 -31.38
N GLN A 406 3.01 13.71 -31.77
CA GLN A 406 2.45 14.24 -33.00
C GLN A 406 2.94 13.45 -34.22
N ASN A 407 2.05 13.22 -35.19
CA ASN A 407 2.35 12.52 -36.44
C ASN A 407 2.89 11.08 -36.25
N TRP A 408 2.40 10.37 -35.23
CA TRP A 408 2.81 8.98 -35.02
C TRP A 408 2.45 8.07 -36.22
N PRO A 409 3.23 7.00 -36.47
CA PRO A 409 3.13 6.20 -37.69
C PRO A 409 1.84 5.37 -37.83
N LYS A 410 1.20 5.38 -39.01
CA LYS A 410 -0.06 4.65 -39.28
C LYS A 410 0.05 3.13 -39.10
N ASP A 411 1.24 2.58 -39.25
CA ASP A 411 1.55 1.15 -39.10
C ASP A 411 1.49 0.66 -37.65
N TRP A 412 1.38 1.56 -36.66
CA TRP A 412 1.09 1.16 -35.28
C TRP A 412 -0.35 0.68 -35.09
N ILE A 413 -1.26 1.01 -36.02
CA ILE A 413 -2.65 0.53 -35.99
C ILE A 413 -2.66 -0.95 -36.40
N ARG A 414 -3.07 -1.83 -35.48
CA ARG A 414 -3.18 -3.28 -35.72
C ARG A 414 -4.52 -3.68 -36.27
N SER A 415 -5.59 -3.15 -35.70
CA SER A 415 -6.95 -3.51 -36.06
C SER A 415 -7.87 -2.31 -35.91
N THR A 416 -8.97 -2.34 -36.66
CA THR A 416 -10.09 -1.40 -36.46
C THR A 416 -11.39 -2.18 -36.38
N ARG A 417 -12.26 -1.82 -35.44
CA ARG A 417 -13.59 -2.43 -35.27
C ARG A 417 -14.67 -1.38 -35.09
N LYS A 418 -15.92 -1.76 -35.34
CA LYS A 418 -17.07 -0.90 -35.09
C LYS A 418 -17.47 -0.96 -33.61
N VAL A 419 -17.69 0.20 -32.98
CA VAL A 419 -18.17 0.28 -31.58
C VAL A 419 -19.67 0.01 -31.55
N LEU A 420 -20.07 -0.96 -30.74
CA LEU A 420 -21.47 -1.37 -30.59
C LEU A 420 -22.28 -0.31 -29.82
N ASN A 421 -23.59 -0.24 -30.13
CA ASN A 421 -24.51 0.71 -29.51
C ASN A 421 -24.62 0.50 -28.00
#